data_AF-A0A528UXD7-F1
#
_entry.id   AF-A0A528UXD7-F1
#
_cell.length_a   1.000
_cell.length_b   1.000
_cell.length_c   1.000
_cell.angle_alpha   90.00
_cell.angle_beta   90.00
_cell.angle_gamma   90.00
#
_symmetry.space_group_name_H-M   'P 1'
#
loop_
_entity.id
_entity.type
_entity.pdbx_description
1 polymer ?
#
loop_
_entity_poly.entity_id
_entity_poly.type
_entity_poly.pdbx_seq_one_letter_code
_entity_poly.pdbx_strand_id
1 'polypeptide(L)'
;AGTPLAEAKPIEPIEFVRVIALARIMMPKSHVRLSAGRTAMTDEMQALCFFAGANSIFVGDTADNPGEDKDILLFRRLGIEPMELEAQ
;
A
#
# COMPACT_ATOMS: atom_id res chain seq x y z
N ALA A 1 -9.21 14.99 15.53
CA ALA A 1 -8.79 16.16 16.32
C ALA A 1 -8.34 15.70 17.70
N GLY A 2 -7.19 16.17 18.21
CA GLY A 2 -6.72 15.83 19.56
C GLY A 2 -5.30 15.26 19.66
N THR A 3 -4.62 15.01 18.53
CA THR A 3 -3.18 14.67 18.53
C THR A 3 -2.35 15.89 18.15
N PRO A 4 -1.09 16.01 18.62
CA PRO A 4 -0.19 17.10 18.22
C PRO A 4 0.03 17.21 16.69
N LEU A 5 -0.21 16.12 15.94
CA LEU A 5 -0.04 16.05 14.49
C LEU A 5 -1.36 16.19 13.71
N ALA A 6 -2.48 16.52 14.37
CA ALA A 6 -3.79 16.57 13.71
C ALA A 6 -3.83 17.56 12.52
N GLU A 7 -3.09 18.67 12.63
CA GLU A 7 -3.02 19.73 11.61
C GLU A 7 -1.69 19.70 10.82
N ALA A 8 -0.95 18.58 10.88
CA ALA A 8 0.30 18.47 10.16
C ALA A 8 0.07 18.49 8.64
N LYS A 9 0.98 19.12 7.90
CA LYS A 9 0.93 19.13 6.44
C LYS A 9 1.03 17.67 5.92
N PRO A 10 0.19 17.25 4.95
CA PRO A 10 0.34 15.98 4.28
C PRO A 10 1.70 15.85 3.58
N ILE A 11 2.22 14.62 3.53
CA ILE A 11 3.42 14.29 2.77
C ILE A 11 3.07 14.27 1.26
N GLU A 12 3.96 14.83 0.43
CA GLU A 12 3.77 14.80 -1.02
C GLU A 12 3.84 13.36 -1.56
N PRO A 13 2.97 12.95 -2.50
CA PRO A 13 2.90 11.55 -2.95
C PRO A 13 4.23 10.97 -3.44
N ILE A 14 5.01 11.75 -4.19
CA ILE A 14 6.32 11.32 -4.70
C ILE A 14 7.34 11.13 -3.59
N GLU A 15 7.29 11.93 -2.52
CA GLU A 15 8.18 11.75 -1.37
C GLU A 15 7.86 10.46 -0.64
N PHE A 16 6.58 10.14 -0.49
CA PHE A 16 6.15 8.87 0.09
C PHE A 16 6.64 7.68 -0.74
N VAL A 17 6.45 7.71 -2.06
CA VAL A 17 6.94 6.66 -2.98
C VAL A 17 8.47 6.52 -2.91
N ARG A 18 9.20 7.63 -2.79
CA ARG A 18 10.67 7.63 -2.64
C ARG A 18 11.10 6.88 -1.38
N VAL A 19 10.38 7.01 -0.28
CA VAL A 19 10.68 6.27 0.97
C VAL A 19 10.47 4.77 0.78
N ILE A 20 9.44 4.35 0.05
CA ILE A 20 9.24 2.93 -0.30
C ILE A 20 10.40 2.40 -1.14
N ALA A 21 10.82 3.14 -2.18
CA ALA A 21 11.96 2.76 -3.02
C ALA A 21 13.25 2.63 -2.20
N LEU A 22 13.50 3.60 -1.31
CA LEU A 22 14.64 3.57 -0.40
C LEU A 22 14.62 2.31 0.49
N ALA A 23 13.47 2.00 1.10
CA ALA A 23 13.32 0.82 1.93
C ALA A 23 13.59 -0.49 1.15
N ARG A 24 13.07 -0.60 -0.08
CA ARG A 24 13.32 -1.75 -0.95
C ARG A 24 14.81 -1.90 -1.29
N ILE A 25 15.49 -0.81 -1.64
CA ILE A 25 16.93 -0.83 -1.97
C ILE A 25 17.77 -1.22 -0.76
N MET A 26 17.47 -0.65 0.41
CA MET A 26 18.22 -0.93 1.64
C MET A 26 18.00 -2.35 2.15
N MET A 27 16.82 -2.92 1.94
CA MET A 27 16.40 -4.20 2.51
C MET A 27 15.80 -5.11 1.41
N PRO A 28 16.61 -5.61 0.47
CA PRO A 28 16.11 -6.27 -0.75
C PRO A 28 15.31 -7.55 -0.47
N LYS A 29 15.61 -8.26 0.63
CA LYS A 29 14.93 -9.50 1.01
C LYS A 29 13.71 -9.31 1.92
N SER A 30 13.49 -8.10 2.43
CA SER A 30 12.41 -7.84 3.38
C SER A 30 11.07 -7.65 2.66
N HIS A 31 9.98 -7.96 3.36
CA HIS A 31 8.68 -7.48 2.97
C HIS A 31 8.54 -5.99 3.34
N VAL A 32 8.19 -5.18 2.35
CA VAL A 32 7.88 -3.76 2.55
C VAL A 32 6.36 -3.64 2.50
N ARG A 33 5.76 -3.41 3.67
CA ARG A 33 4.30 -3.36 3.81
C ARG A 33 3.79 -1.93 3.66
N LEU A 34 2.93 -1.73 2.66
CA LEU A 34 2.11 -0.53 2.55
C LEU A 34 0.89 -0.72 3.47
N SER A 35 0.85 0.01 4.58
CA SER A 35 -0.11 -0.24 5.67
C SER A 35 -1.07 0.92 5.91
N ALA A 36 -0.77 1.82 6.85
CA ALA A 36 -1.70 2.88 7.26
C ALA A 36 -1.86 3.96 6.18
N GLY A 37 -3.07 4.50 6.03
CA GLY A 37 -3.37 5.63 5.14
C GLY A 37 -3.69 5.28 3.69
N ARG A 38 -3.69 3.99 3.32
CA ARG A 38 -4.00 3.53 1.94
C ARG A 38 -5.34 4.01 1.41
N THR A 39 -6.36 4.09 2.25
CA THR A 39 -7.71 4.54 1.86
C THR A 39 -7.73 5.99 1.37
N ALA A 40 -6.80 6.82 1.82
CA ALA A 40 -6.62 8.20 1.36
C ALA A 40 -5.72 8.34 0.13
N MET A 41 -5.05 7.26 -0.31
CA MET A 41 -4.20 7.26 -1.49
C MET A 41 -5.01 7.04 -2.77
N THR A 42 -4.60 7.68 -3.85
CA THR A 42 -5.14 7.39 -5.19
C THR A 42 -4.61 6.04 -5.70
N ASP A 43 -5.30 5.47 -6.68
CA ASP A 43 -4.88 4.21 -7.32
C ASP A 43 -3.47 4.35 -7.94
N GLU A 44 -3.16 5.49 -8.54
CA GLU A 44 -1.85 5.77 -9.14
C GLU A 44 -0.75 5.84 -8.09
N MET A 45 -1.03 6.44 -6.93
CA MET A 45 -0.07 6.50 -5.83
C MET A 45 0.20 5.10 -5.28
N GLN A 46 -0.86 4.28 -5.08
CA GLN A 46 -0.69 2.90 -4.65
C GLN A 46 0.08 2.07 -5.69
N ALA A 47 -0.24 2.22 -6.97
CA ALA A 47 0.47 1.58 -8.08
C ALA A 47 1.97 1.92 -8.07
N LEU A 48 2.31 3.20 -7.88
CA LEU A 48 3.70 3.64 -7.76
C LEU A 48 4.39 3.06 -6.51
N CYS A 49 3.67 2.88 -5.39
CA CYS A 49 4.25 2.24 -4.21
C CYS A 49 4.59 0.76 -4.47
N PHE A 50 3.72 0.02 -5.16
CA PHE A 50 4.00 -1.37 -5.55
C PHE A 50 5.16 -1.44 -6.53
N PHE A 51 5.18 -0.57 -7.55
CA PHE A 51 6.28 -0.45 -8.49
C PHE A 51 7.61 -0.12 -7.81
N ALA A 52 7.60 0.77 -6.80
CA ALA A 52 8.77 1.14 -6.03
C ALA A 52 9.30 0.02 -5.11
N GLY A 53 8.48 -0.99 -4.81
CA GLY A 53 8.91 -2.19 -4.10
C GLY A 53 8.10 -2.55 -2.86
N ALA A 54 6.96 -1.91 -2.59
CA ALA A 54 6.00 -2.46 -1.63
C ALA A 54 5.47 -3.80 -2.15
N ASN A 55 5.36 -4.80 -1.27
CA ASN A 55 4.93 -6.15 -1.63
C ASN A 55 4.09 -6.83 -0.54
N SER A 56 3.47 -6.03 0.33
CA SER A 56 2.58 -6.50 1.37
C SER A 56 1.59 -5.38 1.71
N ILE A 57 0.35 -5.74 2.04
CA ILE A 57 -0.67 -4.82 2.56
C ILE A 57 -1.43 -5.47 3.72
N PHE A 58 -2.15 -4.66 4.48
CA PHE A 58 -3.27 -5.18 5.27
C PHE A 58 -4.50 -5.25 4.37
N VAL A 59 -5.12 -6.43 4.34
CA VAL A 59 -6.42 -6.68 3.74
C VAL A 59 -7.43 -6.73 4.89
N GLY A 60 -8.43 -5.84 4.88
CA GLY A 60 -9.51 -5.82 5.87
C GLY A 60 -9.91 -4.42 6.33
N ASP A 61 -11.17 -4.04 6.05
CA ASP A 61 -12.31 -3.83 6.97
C ASP A 61 -13.41 -3.15 6.14
N THR A 62 -14.10 -3.92 5.28
CA THR A 62 -15.31 -3.45 4.63
C THR A 62 -16.48 -3.87 5.50
N ALA A 63 -16.87 -3.03 6.45
CA ALA A 63 -18.21 -3.10 7.00
C ALA A 63 -19.22 -3.13 5.82
N ASP A 64 -19.89 -4.27 5.63
CA ASP A 64 -21.09 -4.47 4.82
C ASP A 64 -21.13 -3.88 3.39
N ASN A 65 -20.06 -4.00 2.59
CA ASN A 65 -20.12 -3.56 1.19
C ASN A 65 -20.17 -4.75 0.21
N PRO A 66 -21.30 -5.01 -0.48
CA PRO A 66 -21.48 -6.13 -1.42
C PRO A 66 -20.78 -5.93 -2.78
N GLY A 67 -19.60 -5.29 -2.81
CA GLY A 67 -18.83 -4.99 -4.03
C GLY A 67 -17.53 -5.79 -4.13
N GLU A 68 -16.94 -5.85 -5.35
CA GLU A 68 -15.56 -6.33 -5.52
C GLU A 68 -14.62 -5.47 -4.67
N ASP A 69 -13.76 -6.13 -3.89
CA ASP A 69 -12.75 -5.47 -3.06
C ASP A 69 -11.89 -4.55 -3.94
N LYS A 70 -11.81 -3.26 -3.57
CA LYS A 70 -11.04 -2.23 -4.29
C LYS A 70 -9.59 -2.68 -4.51
N ASP A 71 -9.04 -3.42 -3.54
CA ASP A 71 -7.67 -3.94 -3.63
C ASP A 71 -7.56 -5.00 -4.73
N ILE A 72 -8.53 -5.91 -4.83
CA ILE A 72 -8.57 -6.94 -5.88
C ILE A 72 -8.65 -6.29 -7.27
N LEU A 73 -9.50 -5.27 -7.42
CA LEU A 73 -9.64 -4.53 -8.69
C LEU A 73 -8.35 -3.83 -9.10
N LEU A 74 -7.68 -3.17 -8.15
CA LEU A 74 -6.41 -2.52 -8.39
C LEU A 74 -5.34 -3.55 -8.77
N PHE A 75 -5.23 -4.65 -8.05
CA PHE A 75 -4.25 -5.70 -8.34
C PHE A 75 -4.46 -6.35 -9.70
N ARG A 76 -5.71 -6.62 -10.09
CA ARG A 76 -6.05 -7.10 -11.43
C ARG A 76 -5.58 -6.14 -12.52
N ARG A 77 -5.76 -4.83 -12.33
CA ARG A 77 -5.27 -3.80 -13.29
C ARG A 77 -3.76 -3.71 -13.36
N LEU A 78 -3.07 -3.98 -12.25
CA LEU A 78 -1.61 -3.91 -12.15
C LEU A 78 -0.91 -5.24 -12.49
N GLY A 79 -1.65 -6.33 -12.66
CA GLY A 79 -1.09 -7.67 -12.88
C GLY A 79 -0.34 -8.21 -11.65
N ILE A 80 -0.79 -7.84 -10.45
CA ILE A 80 -0.19 -8.29 -9.19
C ILE A 80 -0.96 -9.50 -8.69
N GLU A 81 -0.24 -10.59 -8.45
CA GLU A 81 -0.81 -11.83 -7.91
C GLU A 81 -0.44 -12.01 -6.43
N PRO A 82 -1.33 -12.62 -5.62
CA PRO A 82 -0.99 -13.03 -4.26
C PRO A 82 0.22 -13.98 -4.25
N MET A 83 1.03 -13.88 -3.19
CA MET A 83 2.09 -14.85 -2.94
C MET A 83 1.49 -16.23 -2.69
N GLU A 84 2.02 -17.26 -3.33
CA GLU A 84 1.64 -18.64 -3.07
C GLU A 84 1.96 -19.00 -1.61
N LEU A 85 0.98 -19.59 -0.93
CA LEU A 85 1.22 -20.19 0.38
C LEU A 85 1.92 -21.52 0.12
N GLU A 86 3.18 -21.65 0.52
CA GLU A 86 3.81 -22.95 0.62
C GLU A 86 3.00 -23.78 1.61
N ALA A 87 2.45 -24.91 1.16
CA ALA A 87 1.83 -25.89 2.04
C ALA A 87 2.93 -26.42 2.98
N GLN A 88 2.81 -26.10 4.26
CA GLN A 88 3.67 -26.64 5.32
C GLN A 88 3.40 -28.12 5.55
#